data_AF-A0A830HR61-F1
#
_entry.id   AF-A0A830HR61-F1
#
_cell.length_a   1.000
_cell.length_b   1.000
_cell.length_c   1.000
_cell.angle_alpha   90.00
_cell.angle_beta   90.00
_cell.angle_gamma   90.00
#
_symmetry.space_group_name_H-M   'P 1'
#
loop_
_entity.id
_entity.type
_entity.pdbx_description
1 polymer ?
#
loop_
_entity_poly.entity_id
_entity_poly.type
_entity_poly.pdbx_seq_one_letter_code
_entity_poly.pdbx_strand_id
1 'polypeptide(L)'
;MPPPPSAMSPLAMYRNLVRAARSFQDYNVREYALRRVRSGFKENASTDAVQAELLMHKATKELRTMQRQATVYNLYAGGMKSILETKGVA
;
A
#
# COMPACT_ATOMS: atom_id res chain seq x y z
N MET A 1 13.10 -24.28 20.04
CA MET A 1 13.49 -23.15 19.17
C MET A 1 12.19 -22.49 18.70
N PRO A 2 11.96 -21.19 18.96
CA PRO A 2 10.82 -20.51 18.35
C PRO A 2 11.05 -20.53 16.82
N PRO A 3 10.01 -20.76 16.00
CA PRO A 3 10.17 -20.70 14.55
C PRO A 3 10.73 -19.32 14.16
N PRO A 4 11.62 -19.23 13.16
CA PRO A 4 12.02 -17.93 12.61
C PRO A 4 10.74 -17.16 12.27
N PRO A 5 10.63 -15.84 12.54
CA PRO A 5 9.42 -15.09 12.26
C PRO A 5 9.05 -15.37 10.82
N SER A 6 7.99 -16.14 10.63
CA SER A 6 7.57 -16.64 9.33
C SER A 6 7.41 -15.42 8.44
N ALA A 7 8.34 -15.25 7.49
CA ALA A 7 8.37 -14.08 6.63
C ALA A 7 6.98 -13.89 6.03
N MET A 8 6.43 -12.67 6.15
CA MET A 8 5.10 -12.37 5.64
C MET A 8 5.03 -12.80 4.18
N SER A 9 4.05 -13.62 3.80
CA SER A 9 3.94 -14.06 2.41
C SER A 9 3.72 -12.86 1.48
N PRO A 10 4.13 -12.93 0.19
CA PRO A 10 3.87 -11.86 -0.77
C PRO A 10 2.40 -11.45 -0.83
N LEU A 11 1.48 -12.43 -0.73
CA LEU A 11 0.04 -12.17 -0.70
C LEU A 11 -0.40 -11.42 0.56
N ALA A 12 0.12 -11.79 1.73
CA ALA A 12 -0.16 -11.08 2.97
C ALA A 12 0.39 -9.64 2.93
N MET A 13 1.59 -9.45 2.37
CA MET A 13 2.20 -8.13 2.17
C MET A 13 1.37 -7.27 1.23
N TYR A 14 0.94 -7.81 0.09
CA TYR A 14 0.05 -7.12 -0.85
C TYR A 14 -1.24 -6.66 -0.15
N ARG A 15 -1.90 -7.54 0.61
CA ARG A 15 -3.12 -7.19 1.36
C ARG A 15 -2.86 -6.06 2.37
N ASN A 16 -1.73 -6.07 3.05
CA ASN A 16 -1.38 -5.04 4.02
C ASN A 16 -1.10 -3.69 3.35
N LEU A 17 -0.39 -3.66 2.23
CA LEU A 17 -0.17 -2.45 1.45
C LEU A 17 -1.46 -1.88 0.87
N VAL A 18 -2.36 -2.73 0.36
CA VAL A 18 -3.69 -2.31 -0.12
C VAL A 18 -4.53 -1.71 1.02
N ARG A 19 -4.48 -2.29 2.22
CA ARG A 19 -5.17 -1.74 3.40
C ARG A 19 -4.60 -0.38 3.79
N ALA A 20 -3.28 -0.23 3.82
CA ALA A 20 -2.63 1.05 4.08
C ALA A 20 -2.99 2.09 3.02
N ALA A 21 -2.99 1.72 1.73
CA ALA A 21 -3.42 2.61 0.65
C ALA A 21 -4.87 3.10 0.85
N ARG A 22 -5.78 2.23 1.30
CA ARG A 22 -7.18 2.60 1.55
C ARG A 22 -7.38 3.55 2.74
N SER A 23 -6.40 3.66 3.64
CA SER A 23 -6.50 4.58 4.79
C SER A 23 -6.27 6.05 4.44
N PHE A 24 -5.80 6.35 3.23
CA PHE A 24 -5.70 7.73 2.74
C PHE A 24 -7.10 8.28 2.44
N GLN A 25 -7.47 9.41 3.07
CA GLN A 25 -8.75 10.08 2.81
C GLN A 25 -8.76 10.77 1.45
N ASP A 26 -7.64 11.36 1.04
CA ASP A 26 -7.52 12.00 -0.27
C ASP A 26 -7.66 10.97 -1.41
N TYR A 27 -8.62 11.22 -2.31
CA TYR A 27 -8.91 10.38 -3.46
C TYR A 27 -7.67 10.10 -4.31
N ASN A 28 -6.95 11.16 -4.71
CA ASN A 28 -5.85 11.05 -5.65
C ASN A 28 -4.71 10.23 -5.05
N VAL A 29 -4.41 10.47 -3.78
CA VAL A 29 -3.36 9.74 -3.06
C VAL A 29 -3.76 8.28 -2.87
N ARG A 30 -5.01 8.01 -2.47
CA ARG A 30 -5.51 6.64 -2.32
C ARG A 30 -5.46 5.86 -3.62
N GLU A 31 -5.99 6.42 -4.71
CA GLU A 31 -6.02 5.75 -6.02
C GLU A 31 -4.61 5.58 -6.60
N TYR A 32 -3.74 6.58 -6.45
CA TYR A 32 -2.33 6.44 -6.83
C TYR A 32 -1.65 5.30 -6.07
N ALA A 33 -1.80 5.26 -4.75
CA ALA A 33 -1.19 4.24 -3.90
C ALA A 33 -1.70 2.84 -4.27
N LEU A 34 -3.01 2.68 -4.47
CA LEU A 34 -3.61 1.40 -4.92
C LEU A 34 -3.05 0.95 -6.27
N ARG A 35 -2.98 1.86 -7.24
CA ARG A 35 -2.40 1.57 -8.56
C ARG A 35 -0.94 1.18 -8.43
N ARG A 36 -0.13 1.91 -7.65
CA ARG A 36 1.29 1.64 -7.48
C ARG A 36 1.55 0.27 -6.85
N VAL A 37 0.79 -0.09 -5.81
CA VAL A 37 0.89 -1.42 -5.18
C VAL A 37 0.51 -2.52 -6.18
N ARG A 38 -0.61 -2.38 -6.90
CA ARG A 38 -1.03 -3.35 -7.92
C ARG A 38 0.00 -3.53 -9.03
N SER A 39 0.46 -2.43 -9.62
CA SER A 39 1.47 -2.45 -10.68
C SER A 39 2.78 -3.07 -10.19
N GLY A 40 3.26 -2.68 -9.00
CA GLY A 40 4.50 -3.23 -8.44
C GLY A 40 4.44 -4.75 -8.23
N PHE A 41 3.33 -5.29 -7.72
CA PHE A 41 3.18 -6.75 -7.58
C PHE A 41 3.02 -7.46 -8.93
N LYS A 42 2.34 -6.83 -9.91
CA LYS A 42 2.18 -7.41 -11.25
C LYS A 42 3.50 -7.44 -12.02
N GLU A 43 4.28 -6.37 -11.95
CA GLU A 43 5.59 -6.21 -12.61
C GLU A 43 6.62 -7.23 -12.10
N ASN A 44 6.52 -7.63 -10.83
CA ASN A 44 7.49 -8.53 -10.17
C ASN A 44 6.92 -9.94 -9.88
N ALA A 45 5.84 -10.34 -10.56
CA ALA A 45 5.17 -11.61 -10.30
C ALA A 45 6.02 -12.85 -10.62
N SER A 46 6.95 -12.73 -11.57
CA SER A 46 7.80 -13.83 -12.08
C SER A 46 9.28 -13.63 -11.75
N THR A 47 9.59 -12.85 -10.73
CA THR A 47 10.95 -12.56 -10.28
C THR A 47 11.56 -13.76 -9.52
N ASP A 48 12.89 -13.87 -9.56
CA ASP A 48 13.66 -14.90 -8.86
C ASP A 48 13.66 -14.71 -7.33
N ALA A 49 13.98 -15.78 -6.59
CA ALA A 49 13.85 -15.80 -5.13
C ALA A 49 14.68 -14.71 -4.41
N VAL A 50 15.90 -14.42 -4.90
CA VAL A 50 16.79 -13.43 -4.29
C VAL A 50 16.22 -12.02 -4.45
N GLN A 51 15.79 -11.68 -5.66
CA GLN A 51 15.15 -10.39 -5.90
C GLN A 51 13.79 -10.26 -5.20
N ALA A 52 13.02 -11.35 -5.11
CA ALA A 52 11.76 -11.36 -4.36
C ALA A 52 11.99 -11.02 -2.87
N GLU A 53 13.04 -11.55 -2.24
CA GLU A 53 13.40 -11.21 -0.86
C GLU A 53 13.74 -9.72 -0.70
N LEU A 54 14.56 -9.17 -1.60
CA LEU A 54 14.90 -7.74 -1.61
C LEU A 54 13.66 -6.85 -1.77
N LEU A 55 12.74 -7.23 -2.67
CA LEU A 55 11.47 -6.55 -2.89
C LEU A 55 10.56 -6.63 -1.66
N MET A 56 10.55 -7.74 -0.94
CA MET A 56 9.78 -7.90 0.30
C MET A 56 10.33 -7.03 1.44
N HIS A 57 11.66 -6.88 1.54
CA HIS A 57 12.27 -5.92 2.45
C HIS A 57 11.92 -4.47 2.09
N LYS A 58 11.93 -4.14 0.80
CA LYS A 58 11.49 -2.83 0.31
C LYS A 58 10.01 -2.57 0.62
N ALA A 59 9.13 -3.53 0.33
CA ALA A 59 7.70 -3.47 0.61
C ALA A 59 7.41 -3.25 2.10
N THR A 60 8.21 -3.86 2.98
CA THR A 60 8.10 -3.65 4.44
C THR A 60 8.39 -2.19 4.83
N LYS A 61 9.41 -1.58 4.23
CA LYS A 61 9.74 -0.16 4.46
C LYS A 61 8.64 0.76 3.89
N GLU A 62 8.15 0.45 2.69
CA GLU A 62 7.06 1.20 2.05
C GLU A 62 5.77 1.13 2.89
N LEU A 63 5.40 -0.04 3.41
CA LEU A 63 4.23 -0.21 4.28
C LEU A 63 4.29 0.72 5.50
N ARG A 64 5.43 0.77 6.20
CA ARG A 64 5.62 1.66 7.36
C ARG A 64 5.55 3.13 6.97
N THR A 65 6.03 3.49 5.80
CA THR A 65 5.96 4.87 5.28
C THR A 65 4.53 5.24 4.94
N MET A 66 3.79 4.38 4.23
CA MET A 66 2.39 4.62 3.89
C MET A 66 1.52 4.76 5.14
N GLN A 67 1.74 3.95 6.17
CA GLN A 67 1.02 4.06 7.45
C GLN A 67 1.24 5.43 8.12
N ARG A 68 2.50 5.89 8.20
CA ARG A 68 2.82 7.21 8.76
C ARG A 68 2.23 8.34 7.91
N GLN A 69 2.34 8.24 6.60
CA GLN A 69 1.77 9.22 5.68
C GLN A 69 0.24 9.28 5.83
N ALA A 70 -0.45 8.13 5.91
CA ALA A 70 -1.90 8.12 6.10
C ALA A 70 -2.31 8.86 7.37
N THR A 71 -1.58 8.69 8.47
CA THR A 71 -1.81 9.47 9.69
C THR A 71 -1.64 10.97 9.46
N VAL A 72 -0.54 11.40 8.82
CA VAL A 72 -0.30 12.82 8.52
C VAL A 72 -1.39 13.40 7.60
N TYR A 73 -1.75 12.68 6.54
CA TYR A 73 -2.84 13.07 5.65
C TYR A 73 -4.15 13.22 6.40
N ASN A 74 -4.46 12.33 7.34
CA ASN A 74 -5.69 12.43 8.13
C ASN A 74 -5.70 13.62 9.10
N LEU A 75 -4.53 14.05 9.59
CA LEU A 75 -4.41 15.24 10.44
C LEU A 75 -4.65 16.55 9.65
N TYR A 76 -4.34 16.56 8.36
CA TYR A 76 -4.44 17.73 7.49
C TYR A 76 -5.51 17.61 6.39
N ALA A 77 -6.28 16.53 6.37
CA ALA A 77 -7.36 16.35 5.42
C ALA A 77 -8.42 17.41 5.70
N GLY A 78 -8.48 18.44 4.86
CA GLY A 78 -9.60 19.37 4.88
C GLY A 78 -10.90 18.59 4.71
N GLY A 79 -11.96 18.95 5.44
CA GLY A 79 -13.24 18.23 5.42
C GLY A 79 -13.95 18.18 4.06
N MET A 80 -13.37 18.77 3.01
CA MET A 80 -13.87 18.74 1.65
C MET A 80 -13.36 17.49 0.93
N LYS A 81 -14.29 16.60 0.58
CA LYS A 81 -14.01 15.46 -0.30
C LYS A 81 -13.79 15.92 -1.74
N SER A 82 -12.99 15.16 -2.49
CA SER A 82 -12.78 15.39 -3.92
C SER A 82 -14.11 15.35 -4.68
N ILE A 83 -14.26 16.15 -5.74
CA ILE A 83 -15.44 16.11 -6.62
C ILE A 83 -15.66 14.71 -7.22
N LEU A 84 -14.57 13.95 -7.40
CA LEU A 84 -14.60 12.57 -7.88
C LEU A 84 -15.22 11.59 -6.88
N GLU A 85 -15.38 11.99 -5.61
CA GLU A 85 -16.05 11.21 -4.56
C GLU A 85 -17.46 11.70 -4.25
N THR A 86 -17.77 12.98 -4.51
CA THR A 86 -19.06 13.59 -4.17
C THR A 86 -20.15 13.28 -5.19
N LYS A 87 -19.78 12.85 -6.38
CA LYS A 87 -20.72 12.30 -7.36
C LYS A 87 -20.20 10.93 -7.78
N GLY A 88 -20.90 9.90 -7.32
CA GLY A 88 -20.88 8.62 -8.03
C GLY A 88 -21.15 8.93 -9.50
N VAL A 89 -20.24 8.44 -10.33
CA VAL A 89 -20.35 8.33 -11.78
C VAL A 89 -21.82 8.19 -12.19
N ALA A 90 -22.32 9.14 -13.00
CA ALA A 90 -23.58 8.98 -13.71
C ALA A 90 -23.48 7.81 -14.69
#